data_AF-A0A7V5UER5-F1
#
_entry.id   AF-A0A7V5UER5-F1
#
_cell.length_a   1.000
_cell.length_b   1.000
_cell.length_c   1.000
_cell.angle_alpha   90.00
_cell.angle_beta   90.00
_cell.angle_gamma   90.00
#
_symmetry.space_group_name_H-M   'P 1'
#
loop_
_entity.id
_entity.type
_entity.pdbx_description
1 polymer ?
#
loop_
_entity_poly.entity_id
_entity_poly.type
_entity_poly.pdbx_seq_one_letter_code
_entity_poly.pdbx_strand_id
1 'polypeptide(L)'
;MRRAIFLATLFLILSNIRAQDKAFYAKKFIWDRERTILTADFSKIKKPTLDDFDKVFFLPPVRQDTTGTCWAFSTTSFLESEIHRLQGKSIKLSEMYTVYWEYVEKARRFVQEKGNSAFAEGSESNAVLERIKQYGCVPKSAYTGLINGQTVYNHEPMFKEMNDYLQFLKEHNYWDETVALNTIKSILNKYMGQPPQSFEYQGKTYTPQEFRDQVCQLHPDDYVGFMSTLKIPF
;
A
#
# COMPACT_ATOMS: atom_id res chain seq x y z
N MET A 1 53.02 13.05 -31.51
CA MET A 1 52.96 13.86 -30.27
C MET A 1 51.67 13.54 -29.53
N ARG A 2 51.85 12.99 -28.31
CA ARG A 2 50.95 12.79 -27.15
C ARG A 2 49.42 12.76 -27.35
N ARG A 3 48.86 11.55 -27.28
CA ARG A 3 47.50 11.29 -26.77
C ARG A 3 47.57 11.24 -25.24
N ALA A 4 46.87 12.14 -24.56
CA ALA A 4 46.71 12.10 -23.10
C ALA A 4 45.55 11.17 -22.76
N ILE A 5 45.87 10.00 -22.21
CA ILE A 5 44.91 9.09 -21.59
C ILE A 5 44.70 9.63 -20.17
N PHE A 6 43.50 10.16 -19.89
CA PHE A 6 43.08 10.50 -18.53
C PHE A 6 42.78 9.18 -17.80
N LEU A 7 43.78 8.68 -17.07
CA LEU A 7 43.57 7.65 -16.04
C LEU A 7 42.91 8.35 -14.85
N ALA A 8 41.59 8.31 -14.77
CA ALA A 8 40.88 8.64 -13.54
C ALA A 8 41.05 7.46 -12.58
N THR A 9 42.04 7.58 -11.70
CA THR A 9 42.30 6.65 -10.60
C THR A 9 41.06 6.62 -9.69
N LEU A 10 40.22 5.61 -9.87
CA LEU A 10 39.11 5.31 -8.97
C LEU A 10 39.71 4.91 -7.62
N PHE A 11 39.85 5.88 -6.71
CA PHE A 11 40.08 5.63 -5.29
C PHE A 11 38.82 4.96 -4.72
N LEU A 12 38.71 3.65 -4.94
CA LEU A 12 37.88 2.77 -4.13
C LEU A 12 38.52 2.77 -2.74
N ILE A 13 38.09 3.72 -1.90
CA ILE A 13 38.16 3.53 -0.45
C ILE A 13 37.19 2.40 -0.15
N LEU A 14 37.68 1.17 -0.29
CA LEU A 14 37.16 -0.01 0.36
C LEU A 14 37.36 0.21 1.86
N SER A 15 36.54 1.07 2.47
CA SER A 15 36.30 0.96 3.90
C SER A 15 35.68 -0.42 4.08
N ASN A 16 36.48 -1.34 4.62
CA ASN A 16 36.11 -2.67 5.08
C ASN A 16 34.98 -2.58 6.12
N ILE A 17 33.77 -2.24 5.71
CA ILE A 17 32.55 -2.50 6.47
C ILE A 17 32.05 -3.87 6.00
N ARG A 18 32.90 -4.89 6.15
CA ARG A 18 32.37 -6.22 6.46
C ARG A 18 32.24 -6.26 7.97
N ALA A 19 31.20 -5.59 8.47
CA ALA A 19 30.64 -5.99 9.74
C ALA A 19 30.13 -7.41 9.54
N GLN A 20 31.01 -8.40 9.75
CA GLN A 20 30.57 -9.73 10.14
C GLN A 20 30.00 -9.57 11.55
N ASP A 21 28.82 -8.94 11.64
CA ASP A 21 28.04 -8.93 12.87
C ASP A 21 27.63 -10.38 13.07
N LYS A 22 28.45 -11.13 13.80
CA LYS A 22 28.15 -12.50 14.19
C LYS A 22 26.91 -12.43 15.05
N ALA A 23 25.76 -12.68 14.46
CA ALA A 23 24.53 -12.90 15.21
C ALA A 23 24.83 -14.01 16.23
N PHE A 24 24.62 -13.72 17.51
CA PHE A 24 24.84 -14.66 18.59
C PHE A 24 23.58 -14.83 19.40
N TYR A 25 23.47 -15.98 20.07
CA TYR A 25 22.36 -16.26 20.96
C TYR A 25 22.63 -15.65 22.32
N ALA A 26 21.76 -14.74 22.76
CA ALA A 26 21.80 -14.13 24.09
C ALA A 26 20.60 -14.59 24.91
N LYS A 27 20.82 -14.88 26.20
CA LYS A 27 19.73 -15.06 27.16
C LYS A 27 19.20 -13.68 27.55
N LYS A 28 17.93 -13.40 27.25
CA LYS A 28 17.23 -12.17 27.69
C LYS A 28 15.95 -12.54 28.43
N PHE A 29 15.64 -11.77 29.47
CA PHE A 29 14.33 -11.82 30.12
C PHE A 29 13.34 -10.99 29.31
N ILE A 30 12.27 -11.63 28.82
CA ILE A 30 11.21 -11.01 28.03
C ILE A 30 9.88 -11.45 28.62
N TRP A 31 9.06 -10.48 29.08
CA TRP A 31 7.78 -10.74 29.76
C TRP A 31 7.92 -11.79 30.87
N ASP A 32 8.87 -11.56 31.78
CA ASP A 32 9.17 -12.40 32.96
C ASP A 32 9.64 -13.83 32.70
N ARG A 33 10.08 -14.14 31.47
CA ARG A 33 10.67 -15.45 31.12
C ARG A 33 12.03 -15.28 30.48
N GLU A 34 13.01 -16.08 30.92
CA GLU A 34 14.28 -16.18 30.22
C GLU A 34 14.09 -16.84 28.86
N ARG A 35 14.55 -16.19 27.80
CA ARG A 35 14.53 -16.70 26.44
C ARG A 35 15.91 -16.56 25.82
N THR A 36 16.36 -17.61 25.14
CA THR A 36 17.51 -17.53 24.25
C THR A 36 17.05 -16.94 22.93
N ILE A 37 17.54 -15.75 22.58
CA ILE A 37 17.19 -15.04 21.35
C ILE A 37 18.41 -14.85 20.46
N LEU A 38 18.21 -14.93 19.15
CA LEU A 38 19.20 -14.47 18.18
C LEU A 38 19.27 -12.94 18.24
N THR A 39 20.45 -12.39 18.45
CA THR A 39 20.64 -10.93 18.57
C THR A 39 21.97 -10.50 17.94
N ALA A 40 22.06 -9.24 17.55
CA ALA A 40 23.31 -8.62 17.11
C ALA A 40 24.03 -7.97 18.30
N ASP A 41 25.35 -7.78 18.19
CA ASP A 41 26.12 -7.02 19.18
C ASP A 41 25.90 -5.51 18.98
N PHE A 42 25.00 -4.93 19.78
CA PHE A 42 24.72 -3.49 19.75
C PHE A 42 25.68 -2.68 20.65
N SER A 43 26.65 -3.28 21.34
CA SER A 43 27.53 -2.55 22.27
C SER A 43 28.36 -1.45 21.60
N LYS A 44 28.62 -1.60 20.30
CA LYS A 44 29.36 -0.64 19.46
C LYS A 44 28.46 0.24 18.60
N ILE A 45 27.14 0.03 18.63
CA ILE A 45 26.19 0.77 17.81
C ILE A 45 25.63 1.91 18.65
N LYS A 46 25.98 3.15 18.29
CA LYS A 46 25.36 4.35 18.87
C LYS A 46 23.89 4.36 18.46
N LYS A 47 22.99 4.51 19.45
CA LYS A 47 21.56 4.69 19.18
C LYS A 47 21.36 5.92 18.29
N PRO A 48 20.68 5.81 17.14
CA PRO A 48 20.46 6.95 16.27
C PRO A 48 19.46 7.93 16.91
N THR A 49 19.62 9.19 16.56
CA THR A 49 18.79 10.35 16.85
C THR A 49 18.06 10.78 15.59
N LEU A 50 17.07 11.66 15.70
CA LEU A 50 16.35 12.15 14.52
C LEU A 50 17.26 12.88 13.53
N ASP A 51 18.35 13.48 14.01
CA ASP A 51 19.33 14.19 13.19
C ASP A 51 20.24 13.23 12.40
N ASP A 52 20.23 11.94 12.73
CA ASP A 52 20.97 10.92 11.99
C ASP A 52 20.21 10.42 10.74
N PHE A 53 18.99 10.95 10.46
CA PHE A 53 18.15 10.54 9.34
C PHE A 53 17.81 11.70 8.40
N ASP A 54 17.96 11.45 7.10
CA ASP A 54 17.39 12.32 6.07
C ASP A 54 15.87 12.15 6.02
N LYS A 55 15.15 13.26 6.24
CA LYS A 55 13.71 13.29 6.08
C LYS A 55 13.36 13.34 4.60
N VAL A 56 12.75 12.27 4.11
CA VAL A 56 12.10 12.28 2.81
C VAL A 56 10.82 13.11 2.88
N PHE A 57 10.39 13.66 1.75
CA PHE A 57 9.10 14.33 1.66
C PHE A 57 7.97 13.38 2.07
N PHE A 58 6.98 13.90 2.79
CA PHE A 58 5.72 13.21 3.08
C PHE A 58 4.61 14.26 3.21
N LEU A 59 3.38 13.87 2.85
CA LEU A 59 2.20 14.69 3.15
C LEU A 59 1.78 14.51 4.62
N PRO A 60 1.10 15.49 5.24
CA PRO A 60 0.63 15.37 6.62
C PRO A 60 -0.12 14.06 6.86
N PRO A 61 0.12 13.37 8.00
CA PRO A 61 -0.55 12.12 8.31
C PRO A 61 -2.07 12.28 8.32
N VAL A 62 -2.75 11.26 7.80
CA VAL A 62 -4.21 11.16 7.80
C VAL A 62 -4.65 9.97 8.65
N ARG A 63 -5.89 10.01 9.14
CA ARG A 63 -6.46 8.95 9.97
C ARG A 63 -7.24 7.96 9.11
N GLN A 64 -6.98 6.66 9.32
CA GLN A 64 -7.80 5.59 8.73
C GLN A 64 -9.08 5.29 9.53
N ASP A 65 -9.19 5.84 10.75
CA ASP A 65 -10.29 5.67 11.70
C ASP A 65 -10.69 4.18 11.89
N THR A 66 -11.99 3.88 11.96
CA THR A 66 -12.50 2.52 12.23
C THR A 66 -12.53 1.71 10.93
N THR A 67 -11.35 1.38 10.42
CA THR A 67 -11.16 0.56 9.21
C THR A 67 -9.93 -0.35 9.34
N GLY A 68 -9.94 -1.47 8.61
CA GLY A 68 -8.79 -2.36 8.46
C GLY A 68 -7.89 -2.04 7.25
N THR A 69 -7.77 -0.77 6.88
CA THR A 69 -7.21 -0.35 5.57
C THR A 69 -5.79 0.25 5.61
N CYS A 70 -5.03 -0.02 6.67
CA CYS A 70 -3.67 0.53 6.85
C CYS A 70 -2.76 0.33 5.63
N TRP A 71 -2.87 -0.83 4.97
CA TRP A 71 -2.16 -1.19 3.75
C TRP A 71 -2.35 -0.18 2.60
N ALA A 72 -3.56 0.37 2.46
CA ALA A 72 -3.88 1.40 1.49
C ALA A 72 -3.28 2.75 1.91
N PHE A 73 -3.44 3.12 3.18
CA PHE A 73 -2.92 4.39 3.71
C PHE A 73 -1.40 4.49 3.67
N SER A 74 -0.69 3.46 4.13
CA SER A 74 0.77 3.45 4.15
C SER A 74 1.38 3.46 2.75
N THR A 75 0.84 2.62 1.85
CA THR A 75 1.37 2.51 0.49
C THR A 75 1.01 3.74 -0.33
N THR A 76 -0.18 4.32 -0.14
CA THR A 76 -0.55 5.59 -0.78
C THR A 76 0.38 6.71 -0.33
N SER A 77 0.68 6.82 0.98
CA SER A 77 1.64 7.81 1.48
C SER A 77 3.04 7.66 0.88
N PHE A 78 3.50 6.42 0.69
CA PHE A 78 4.74 6.14 -0.05
C PHE A 78 4.65 6.62 -1.51
N LEU A 79 3.57 6.31 -2.22
CA LEU A 79 3.40 6.72 -3.63
C LEU A 79 3.25 8.24 -3.79
N GLU A 80 2.65 8.93 -2.83
CA GLU A 80 2.60 10.40 -2.79
C GLU A 80 4.00 11.01 -2.65
N SER A 81 4.86 10.33 -1.88
CA SER A 81 6.26 10.72 -1.73
C SER A 81 7.06 10.45 -3.01
N GLU A 82 6.76 9.37 -3.71
CA GLU A 82 7.34 9.06 -5.02
C GLU A 82 6.93 10.05 -6.11
N ILE A 83 5.65 10.45 -6.15
CA ILE A 83 5.18 11.53 -7.04
C ILE A 83 5.98 12.79 -6.78
N HIS A 84 6.19 13.16 -5.52
CA HIS A 84 7.00 14.32 -5.19
C HIS A 84 8.46 14.15 -5.61
N ARG A 85 9.08 13.00 -5.35
CA ARG A 85 10.48 12.71 -5.71
C ARG A 85 10.71 12.78 -7.22
N LEU A 86 9.80 12.24 -8.02
CA LEU A 86 9.93 12.12 -9.47
C LEU A 86 9.48 13.39 -10.21
N GLN A 87 8.42 14.05 -9.72
CA GLN A 87 7.72 15.10 -10.46
C GLN A 87 7.72 16.46 -9.74
N GLY A 88 8.18 16.53 -8.49
CA GLY A 88 8.11 17.73 -7.65
C GLY A 88 6.69 18.15 -7.25
N LYS A 89 5.69 17.27 -7.47
CA LYS A 89 4.27 17.57 -7.21
C LYS A 89 3.84 17.06 -5.84
N SER A 90 3.07 17.88 -5.12
CA SER A 90 2.43 17.49 -3.86
C SER A 90 0.96 17.15 -4.12
N ILE A 91 0.67 15.88 -4.36
CA ILE A 91 -0.69 15.39 -4.70
C ILE A 91 -1.16 14.46 -3.60
N LYS A 92 -2.29 14.78 -2.97
CA LYS A 92 -2.98 13.84 -2.07
C LYS A 92 -3.86 12.91 -2.89
N LEU A 93 -3.55 11.63 -2.89
CA LEU A 93 -4.32 10.58 -3.55
C LEU A 93 -5.47 10.11 -2.65
N SER A 94 -6.49 9.51 -3.26
CA SER A 94 -7.59 8.87 -2.53
C SER A 94 -7.26 7.42 -2.18
N GLU A 95 -7.03 7.14 -0.90
CA GLU A 95 -6.91 5.77 -0.40
C GLU A 95 -8.21 4.98 -0.64
N MET A 96 -9.35 5.66 -0.46
CA MET A 96 -10.68 5.06 -0.57
C MET A 96 -11.00 4.60 -1.99
N TYR A 97 -10.44 5.27 -3.01
CA TYR A 97 -10.57 4.81 -4.39
C TYR A 97 -9.95 3.42 -4.58
N THR A 98 -8.72 3.24 -4.06
CA THR A 98 -8.03 1.94 -4.10
C THR A 98 -8.74 0.90 -3.23
N VAL A 99 -9.18 1.27 -2.03
CA VAL A 99 -9.93 0.37 -1.13
C VAL A 99 -11.24 -0.13 -1.77
N TYR A 100 -11.99 0.76 -2.44
CA TYR A 100 -13.21 0.39 -3.16
C TYR A 100 -12.94 -0.75 -4.14
N TRP A 101 -11.93 -0.57 -5.00
CA TRP A 101 -11.61 -1.57 -6.02
C TRP A 101 -10.99 -2.84 -5.44
N GLU A 102 -10.25 -2.74 -4.33
CA GLU A 102 -9.78 -3.94 -3.63
C GLU A 102 -10.93 -4.79 -3.09
N TYR A 103 -11.96 -4.18 -2.48
CA TYR A 103 -13.13 -4.96 -2.05
C TYR A 103 -13.83 -5.66 -3.22
N VAL A 104 -13.98 -4.97 -4.36
CA VAL A 104 -14.56 -5.56 -5.57
C VAL A 104 -13.76 -6.78 -6.03
N GLU A 105 -12.42 -6.67 -6.09
CA GLU A 105 -11.58 -7.74 -6.60
C GLU A 105 -11.40 -8.89 -5.60
N LYS A 106 -11.43 -8.62 -4.30
CA LYS A 106 -11.51 -9.67 -3.27
C LYS A 106 -12.84 -10.42 -3.33
N ALA A 107 -13.95 -9.72 -3.55
CA ALA A 107 -15.24 -10.36 -3.77
C ALA A 107 -15.24 -11.19 -5.06
N ARG A 108 -14.63 -10.69 -6.14
CA ARG A 108 -14.46 -11.45 -7.40
C ARG A 108 -13.75 -12.77 -7.14
N ARG A 109 -12.58 -12.69 -6.47
CA ARG A 109 -11.81 -13.88 -6.11
C ARG A 109 -12.63 -14.84 -5.23
N PHE A 110 -13.37 -14.33 -4.25
CA PHE A 110 -14.26 -15.14 -3.40
C PHE A 110 -15.28 -15.92 -4.24
N VAL A 111 -15.92 -15.28 -5.21
CA VAL A 111 -16.89 -15.93 -6.09
C VAL A 111 -16.22 -16.96 -7.01
N GLN A 112 -15.11 -16.61 -7.65
CA GLN A 112 -14.36 -17.50 -8.54
C GLN A 112 -13.83 -18.74 -7.82
N GLU A 113 -13.36 -18.57 -6.58
CA GLU A 113 -12.88 -19.66 -5.73
C GLU A 113 -14.01 -20.33 -4.93
N LYS A 114 -15.28 -20.03 -5.23
CA LYS A 114 -16.47 -20.62 -4.59
C LYS A 114 -16.42 -20.55 -3.05
N GLY A 115 -16.01 -19.39 -2.54
CA GLY A 115 -15.89 -19.11 -1.11
C GLY A 115 -14.66 -19.70 -0.44
N ASN A 116 -13.69 -20.20 -1.23
CA ASN A 116 -12.39 -20.68 -0.76
C ASN A 116 -11.29 -19.59 -0.82
N SER A 117 -11.67 -18.34 -0.60
CA SER A 117 -10.75 -17.22 -0.47
C SER A 117 -11.12 -16.38 0.76
N ALA A 118 -10.15 -15.64 1.30
CA ALA A 118 -10.39 -14.75 2.43
C ALA A 118 -11.02 -13.44 1.96
N PHE A 119 -12.19 -13.09 2.51
CA PHE A 119 -12.79 -11.76 2.39
C PHE A 119 -12.67 -11.03 3.74
N ALA A 120 -11.83 -9.99 3.77
CA ALA A 120 -11.50 -9.22 4.97
C ALA A 120 -11.16 -7.77 4.58
N GLU A 121 -11.07 -6.85 5.52
CA GLU A 121 -10.67 -5.45 5.23
C GLU A 121 -9.19 -5.30 4.86
N GLY A 122 -8.33 -6.13 5.46
CA GLY A 122 -6.88 -6.07 5.26
C GLY A 122 -6.43 -6.55 3.89
N SER A 123 -5.34 -5.98 3.41
CA SER A 123 -4.58 -6.43 2.24
C SER A 123 -3.10 -6.05 2.46
N GLU A 124 -2.29 -6.15 1.41
CA GLU A 124 -0.86 -5.86 1.43
C GLU A 124 -0.51 -4.76 0.42
N SER A 125 0.72 -4.23 0.48
CA SER A 125 1.16 -3.11 -0.39
C SER A 125 1.06 -3.43 -1.89
N ASN A 126 1.28 -4.69 -2.27
CA ASN A 126 1.13 -5.15 -3.65
C ASN A 126 -0.31 -4.99 -4.17
N ALA A 127 -1.32 -5.12 -3.31
CA ALA A 127 -2.70 -4.89 -3.72
C ALA A 127 -2.93 -3.46 -4.17
N VAL A 128 -2.32 -2.46 -3.50
CA VAL A 128 -2.42 -1.05 -3.92
C VAL A 128 -1.86 -0.86 -5.32
N LEU A 129 -0.67 -1.41 -5.58
CA LEU A 129 -0.02 -1.33 -6.90
C LEU A 129 -0.87 -2.00 -7.98
N GLU A 130 -1.40 -3.19 -7.71
CA GLU A 130 -2.28 -3.91 -8.64
C GLU A 130 -3.58 -3.13 -8.92
N ARG A 131 -4.19 -2.55 -7.90
CA ARG A 131 -5.41 -1.73 -8.08
C ARG A 131 -5.12 -0.45 -8.84
N ILE A 132 -3.99 0.22 -8.60
CA ILE A 132 -3.59 1.40 -9.37
C ILE A 132 -3.26 1.01 -10.82
N LYS A 133 -2.68 -0.17 -11.06
CA LYS A 133 -2.42 -0.69 -12.40
C LYS A 133 -3.73 -0.93 -13.16
N GLN A 134 -4.73 -1.55 -12.52
CA GLN A 134 -6.00 -1.93 -13.15
C GLN A 134 -6.98 -0.76 -13.29
N TYR A 135 -7.09 0.08 -12.26
CA TYR A 135 -8.13 1.11 -12.16
C TYR A 135 -7.61 2.54 -12.16
N GLY A 136 -6.29 2.75 -12.15
CA GLY A 136 -5.70 4.08 -12.02
C GLY A 136 -5.78 4.63 -10.60
N CYS A 137 -5.64 5.94 -10.46
CA CYS A 137 -5.76 6.64 -9.19
C CYS A 137 -6.47 7.97 -9.35
N VAL A 138 -6.95 8.53 -8.25
CA VAL A 138 -7.66 9.83 -8.25
C VAL A 138 -7.15 10.68 -7.08
N PRO A 139 -7.17 12.02 -7.18
CA PRO A 139 -6.88 12.87 -6.05
C PRO A 139 -7.98 12.75 -5.00
N LYS A 140 -7.63 12.97 -3.73
CA LYS A 140 -8.59 12.91 -2.61
C LYS A 140 -9.80 13.82 -2.80
N SER A 141 -9.60 14.96 -3.47
CA SER A 141 -10.66 15.91 -3.79
C SER A 141 -11.71 15.37 -4.76
N ALA A 142 -11.36 14.39 -5.61
CA ALA A 142 -12.29 13.78 -6.56
C ALA A 142 -13.09 12.63 -5.93
N TYR A 143 -12.53 11.95 -4.92
CA TYR A 143 -13.21 10.87 -4.22
C TYR A 143 -12.71 10.78 -2.78
N THR A 144 -13.52 11.22 -1.82
CA THR A 144 -13.16 11.15 -0.41
C THR A 144 -13.43 9.77 0.18
N GLY A 145 -14.47 9.08 -0.32
CA GLY A 145 -15.07 7.89 0.31
C GLY A 145 -15.95 8.22 1.51
N LEU A 146 -16.16 9.50 1.82
CA LEU A 146 -17.04 10.00 2.87
C LEU A 146 -18.28 10.62 2.21
N ILE A 147 -19.46 10.15 2.59
CA ILE A 147 -20.73 10.60 2.04
C ILE A 147 -21.61 11.19 3.14
N ASN A 148 -22.71 11.86 2.76
CA ASN A 148 -23.74 12.32 3.71
C ASN A 148 -23.21 13.15 4.89
N GLY A 149 -22.16 13.95 4.65
CA GLY A 149 -21.55 14.81 5.67
C GLY A 149 -20.67 14.09 6.70
N GLN A 150 -20.32 12.82 6.47
CA GLN A 150 -19.37 12.10 7.32
C GLN A 150 -17.99 12.77 7.31
N THR A 151 -17.32 12.72 8.46
CA THR A 151 -15.98 13.30 8.68
C THR A 151 -14.94 12.27 9.13
N VAL A 152 -15.38 11.04 9.40
CA VAL A 152 -14.54 9.93 9.87
C VAL A 152 -14.92 8.65 9.12
N TYR A 153 -13.96 7.76 8.90
CA TYR A 153 -14.23 6.47 8.28
C TYR A 153 -14.75 5.46 9.31
N ASN A 154 -15.80 4.73 8.94
CA ASN A 154 -16.22 3.54 9.65
C ASN A 154 -16.70 2.49 8.65
N HIS A 155 -15.91 1.43 8.46
CA HIS A 155 -16.21 0.35 7.52
C HIS A 155 -16.95 -0.84 8.15
N GLU A 156 -17.13 -0.89 9.48
CA GLU A 156 -17.78 -2.01 10.16
C GLU A 156 -19.16 -2.39 9.55
N PRO A 157 -20.12 -1.46 9.39
CA PRO A 157 -21.44 -1.81 8.84
C PRO A 157 -21.35 -2.21 7.35
N MET A 158 -20.52 -1.52 6.58
CA MET A 158 -20.30 -1.81 5.15
C MET A 158 -19.69 -3.21 4.96
N PHE A 159 -18.64 -3.51 5.72
CA PHE A 159 -17.96 -4.79 5.68
C PHE A 159 -18.87 -5.93 6.12
N LYS A 160 -19.64 -5.73 7.20
CA LYS A 160 -20.63 -6.71 7.65
C LYS A 160 -21.64 -7.05 6.55
N GLU A 161 -22.23 -6.04 5.90
CA GLU A 161 -23.21 -6.24 4.83
C GLU A 161 -22.61 -6.98 3.62
N MET A 162 -21.40 -6.61 3.20
CA MET A 162 -20.69 -7.34 2.13
C MET A 162 -20.38 -8.78 2.52
N ASN A 163 -19.88 -9.01 3.74
CA ASN A 163 -19.52 -10.35 4.20
C ASN A 163 -20.75 -11.25 4.34
N ASP A 164 -21.83 -10.77 4.95
CA ASP A 164 -23.08 -11.51 5.10
C ASP A 164 -23.62 -11.93 3.71
N TYR A 165 -23.57 -11.03 2.73
CA TYR A 165 -23.95 -11.33 1.36
C TYR A 165 -23.08 -12.43 0.73
N LEU A 166 -21.75 -12.34 0.84
CA LEU A 166 -20.85 -13.35 0.28
C LEU A 166 -20.99 -14.70 0.97
N GLN A 167 -21.22 -14.75 2.28
CA GLN A 167 -21.51 -16.00 2.98
C GLN A 167 -22.85 -16.59 2.53
N PHE A 168 -23.88 -15.77 2.34
CA PHE A 168 -25.15 -16.23 1.78
C PHE A 168 -24.96 -16.87 0.39
N LEU A 169 -24.18 -16.26 -0.50
CA LEU A 169 -23.86 -16.84 -1.80
C LEU A 169 -23.17 -18.21 -1.66
N LYS A 170 -22.24 -18.33 -0.71
CA LYS A 170 -21.51 -19.56 -0.42
C LYS A 170 -22.42 -20.67 0.07
N GLU A 171 -23.31 -20.38 1.02
CA GLU A 171 -24.26 -21.36 1.57
C GLU A 171 -25.22 -21.90 0.50
N HIS A 172 -25.60 -21.07 -0.46
CA HIS A 172 -26.59 -21.42 -1.50
C HIS A 172 -25.96 -21.81 -2.85
N ASN A 173 -24.63 -21.83 -2.95
CA ASN A 173 -23.90 -22.11 -4.19
C ASN A 173 -24.23 -21.16 -5.35
N TYR A 174 -24.43 -19.87 -5.04
CA TYR A 174 -24.67 -18.84 -6.05
C TYR A 174 -23.35 -18.21 -6.50
N TRP A 175 -22.91 -18.58 -7.70
CA TRP A 175 -21.58 -18.22 -8.23
C TRP A 175 -21.63 -17.37 -9.51
N ASP A 176 -22.74 -16.68 -9.76
CA ASP A 176 -22.80 -15.70 -10.83
C ASP A 176 -21.97 -14.46 -10.44
N GLU A 177 -20.80 -14.34 -11.06
CA GLU A 177 -19.85 -13.25 -10.81
C GLU A 177 -20.45 -11.87 -11.11
N THR A 178 -21.25 -11.75 -12.18
CA THR A 178 -21.82 -10.46 -12.56
C THR A 178 -22.82 -9.98 -11.53
N VAL A 179 -23.72 -10.85 -11.09
CA VAL A 179 -24.70 -10.55 -10.04
C VAL A 179 -23.98 -10.23 -8.73
N ALA A 180 -23.01 -11.07 -8.33
CA ALA A 180 -22.28 -10.88 -7.08
C ALA A 180 -21.54 -9.55 -7.02
N LEU A 181 -20.82 -9.20 -8.08
CA LEU A 181 -20.05 -7.95 -8.11
C LEU A 181 -20.92 -6.71 -8.21
N ASN A 182 -22.06 -6.78 -8.90
CA ASN A 182 -23.01 -5.68 -8.95
C ASN A 182 -23.66 -5.41 -7.58
N THR A 183 -23.99 -6.46 -6.82
CA THR A 183 -24.48 -6.31 -5.44
C THR A 183 -23.39 -5.75 -4.53
N ILE A 184 -22.15 -6.26 -4.61
CA ILE A 184 -21.02 -5.73 -3.81
C ILE A 184 -20.78 -4.25 -4.09
N LYS A 185 -20.73 -3.85 -5.36
CA LYS A 185 -20.61 -2.44 -5.75
C LYS A 185 -21.80 -1.61 -5.26
N SER A 186 -23.02 -2.15 -5.24
CA SER A 186 -24.19 -1.44 -4.70
C SER A 186 -24.05 -1.19 -3.20
N ILE A 187 -23.56 -2.18 -2.44
CA ILE A 187 -23.26 -2.02 -1.00
C ILE A 187 -22.16 -0.96 -0.84
N LEU A 188 -21.05 -1.06 -1.56
CA LEU A 188 -19.98 -0.06 -1.49
C LEU A 188 -20.51 1.35 -1.82
N ASN A 189 -21.27 1.51 -2.91
CA ASN A 189 -21.85 2.80 -3.29
C ASN A 189 -22.75 3.39 -2.21
N LYS A 190 -23.52 2.56 -1.50
CA LYS A 190 -24.36 2.98 -0.36
C LYS A 190 -23.54 3.56 0.80
N TYR A 191 -22.31 3.09 1.03
CA TYR A 191 -21.51 3.45 2.20
C TYR A 191 -20.36 4.43 1.93
N MET A 192 -19.74 4.37 0.75
CA MET A 192 -18.59 5.21 0.38
C MET A 192 -18.78 5.99 -0.93
N GLY A 193 -19.95 5.87 -1.56
CA GLY A 193 -20.24 6.50 -2.85
C GLY A 193 -19.55 5.81 -4.02
N GLN A 194 -20.03 6.09 -5.23
CA GLN A 194 -19.47 5.51 -6.45
C GLN A 194 -18.18 6.25 -6.87
N PRO A 195 -17.08 5.53 -7.14
CA PRO A 195 -15.88 6.14 -7.69
C PRO A 195 -16.15 6.85 -9.04
N PRO A 196 -15.56 8.03 -9.27
CA PRO A 196 -15.77 8.77 -10.51
C PRO A 196 -15.16 8.05 -11.71
N GLN A 197 -15.87 8.07 -12.84
CA GLN A 197 -15.31 7.64 -14.14
C GLN A 197 -14.39 8.70 -14.74
N SER A 198 -14.67 9.97 -14.45
CA SER A 198 -13.83 11.11 -14.78
C SER A 198 -14.00 12.22 -13.74
N PHE A 199 -13.01 13.10 -13.64
CA PHE A 199 -13.01 14.22 -12.71
C PHE A 199 -12.18 15.38 -13.28
N GLU A 200 -12.50 16.59 -12.83
CA GLU A 200 -11.67 17.76 -13.14
C GLU A 200 -10.49 17.86 -12.17
N TYR A 201 -9.32 18.17 -12.73
CA TYR A 201 -8.12 18.49 -11.97
C TYR A 201 -7.36 19.60 -12.70
N GLN A 202 -7.13 20.73 -12.02
CA GLN A 202 -6.40 21.88 -12.58
C GLN A 202 -6.93 22.35 -13.95
N GLY A 203 -8.25 22.36 -14.13
CA GLY A 203 -8.91 22.86 -15.36
C GLY A 203 -8.91 21.89 -16.55
N LYS A 204 -8.46 20.64 -16.36
CA LYS A 204 -8.60 19.56 -17.35
C LYS A 204 -9.36 18.38 -16.76
N THR A 205 -10.16 17.71 -17.58
CA THR A 205 -10.84 16.46 -17.23
C THR A 205 -9.92 15.27 -17.46
N TYR A 206 -9.87 14.37 -16.48
CA TYR A 206 -9.09 13.13 -16.55
C TYR A 206 -9.96 11.94 -16.15
N THR A 207 -9.70 10.80 -16.77
CA THR A 207 -10.00 9.48 -16.17
C THR A 207 -8.97 9.12 -15.11
N PRO A 208 -9.26 8.18 -14.19
CA PRO A 208 -8.29 7.71 -13.20
C PRO A 208 -6.97 7.18 -13.79
N GLN A 209 -7.02 6.50 -14.94
CA GLN A 209 -5.82 6.01 -15.63
C GLN A 209 -5.03 7.15 -16.26
N GLU A 210 -5.69 8.10 -16.94
CA GLU A 210 -5.02 9.27 -17.50
C GLU A 210 -4.38 10.12 -16.40
N PHE A 211 -5.03 10.25 -15.25
CA PHE A 211 -4.46 10.98 -14.11
C PHE A 211 -3.20 10.28 -13.58
N ARG A 212 -3.25 8.95 -13.40
CA ARG A 212 -2.08 8.14 -13.04
C ARG A 212 -0.92 8.37 -14.01
N ASP A 213 -1.18 8.30 -15.32
CA ASP A 213 -0.15 8.30 -16.35
C ASP A 213 0.38 9.71 -16.67
N GLN A 214 -0.50 10.71 -16.78
CA GLN A 214 -0.13 12.05 -17.25
C GLN A 214 0.18 13.02 -16.12
N VAL A 215 -0.50 12.88 -14.96
CA VAL A 215 -0.36 13.82 -13.85
C VAL A 215 0.59 13.27 -12.80
N CYS A 216 0.32 12.07 -12.30
CA CYS A 216 1.15 11.40 -11.28
C CYS A 216 2.42 10.79 -11.88
N GLN A 217 2.38 10.34 -13.14
CA GLN A 217 3.45 9.56 -13.77
C GLN A 217 3.91 8.40 -12.88
N LEU A 218 2.94 7.71 -12.27
CA LEU A 218 3.19 6.51 -11.49
C LEU A 218 3.16 5.30 -12.40
N HIS A 219 4.29 4.58 -12.47
CA HIS A 219 4.42 3.33 -13.20
C HIS A 219 4.46 2.17 -12.18
N PRO A 220 3.35 1.44 -11.97
CA PRO A 220 3.29 0.42 -10.92
C PRO A 220 4.34 -0.69 -11.06
N ASP A 221 4.83 -0.94 -12.28
CA ASP A 221 5.83 -1.97 -12.59
C ASP A 221 7.26 -1.59 -12.14
N ASP A 222 7.50 -0.34 -11.74
CA ASP A 222 8.79 0.10 -11.20
C ASP A 222 8.98 -0.29 -9.71
N TYR A 223 7.93 -0.78 -9.06
CA TYR A 223 7.92 -1.09 -7.63
C TYR A 223 7.91 -2.59 -7.38
N VAL A 224 8.76 -3.04 -6.45
CA VAL A 224 8.88 -4.45 -6.08
C VAL A 224 8.66 -4.66 -4.58
N GLY A 225 7.90 -5.70 -4.25
CA GLY A 225 7.79 -6.20 -2.89
C GLY A 225 8.89 -7.22 -2.62
N PHE A 226 9.55 -7.12 -1.47
CA PHE A 226 10.52 -8.12 -1.02
C PHE A 226 10.21 -8.54 0.42
N MET A 227 10.62 -9.76 0.76
CA MET A 227 10.46 -10.34 2.08
C MET A 227 11.73 -11.09 2.44
N SER A 228 12.15 -10.99 3.71
CA SER A 228 13.28 -11.76 4.23
C SER A 228 12.76 -12.74 5.28
N THR A 229 12.88 -14.04 4.99
CA THR A 229 12.38 -15.13 5.84
C THR A 229 13.31 -16.33 5.77
N LEU A 230 13.41 -17.09 6.85
CA LEU A 230 14.18 -18.35 6.89
C LEU A 230 13.41 -19.53 6.30
N LYS A 231 12.13 -19.35 5.92
CA LYS A 231 11.27 -20.44 5.43
C LYS A 231 11.51 -20.80 3.96
N ILE A 232 12.07 -19.89 3.17
CA ILE A 232 12.33 -20.05 1.74
C ILE A 232 13.82 -19.69 1.51
N PRO A 233 14.56 -20.42 0.65
CA PRO A 233 15.92 -20.04 0.29
C PRO A 233 16.01 -18.62 -0.29
N PHE A 234 17.15 -17.96 -0.06
CA PHE A 234 17.45 -16.64 -0.60
C PHE A 234 17.75 -16.68 -2.11
#